data_AF-A0A2P8GAL2-F1
#
_entry.id   AF-A0A2P8GAL2-F1
#
_cell.length_a   1.000
_cell.length_b   1.000
_cell.length_c   1.000
_cell.angle_alpha   90.00
_cell.angle_beta   90.00
_cell.angle_gamma   90.00
#
_symmetry.space_group_name_H-M   'P 1'
#
loop_
_entity.id
_entity.type
_entity.pdbx_description
1 polymer ?
#
loop_
_entity_poly.entity_id
_entity_poly.type
_entity_poly.pdbx_seq_one_letter_code
_entity_poly.pdbx_strand_id
1 'polypeptide(L)'
;MPENNQSLEIRSNEMEEVVGNIPVWIIRWGITVLFAVAVLGLLIANLVRYPDMLHATVLMQSENQPGKVTIRRTDENANFKFNYLVKSGDQVVPGDTLLTRYDPKTDQNYYTITPMGGKIYITKGIDQKNTLDQIIWVVPKSSRAEIKVKYNSKRAGNVKVGQSVKIELSDFPSNEYGFLEGTISSILPVQMDGEHLAYVELNQKKIITSENREIPLLPVMEGSAEIVLSNRSIFQRIFGSMFN
;
A
#
# COMPACT_ATOMS: atom_id res chain seq x y z
N MET A 1 98.31 -3.07 37.99
CA MET A 1 97.62 -1.81 37.63
C MET A 1 96.39 -2.19 36.81
N PRO A 2 95.15 -2.02 37.34
CA PRO A 2 93.92 -2.25 36.60
C PRO A 2 93.21 -0.92 36.33
N GLU A 3 93.32 -0.39 35.12
CA GLU A 3 92.50 0.74 34.65
C GLU A 3 92.17 0.50 33.18
N ASN A 4 91.06 -0.17 32.88
CA ASN A 4 90.41 -0.03 31.57
C ASN A 4 88.98 -0.57 31.44
N ASN A 5 88.43 -1.26 32.45
CA ASN A 5 87.13 -1.93 32.28
C ASN A 5 85.92 -1.14 32.83
N GLN A 6 86.12 -0.11 33.64
CA GLN A 6 85.01 0.65 34.24
C GLN A 6 84.33 1.63 33.25
N SER A 7 85.02 2.11 32.22
CA SER A 7 84.45 3.06 31.25
C SER A 7 83.60 2.41 30.16
N LEU A 8 83.67 1.09 30.00
CA LEU A 8 82.86 0.32 29.04
C LEU A 8 81.55 -0.18 29.68
N GLU A 9 81.57 -0.52 30.97
CA GLU A 9 80.42 -1.03 31.73
C GLU A 9 79.38 0.06 32.05
N ILE A 10 79.81 1.32 32.21
CA ILE A 10 78.90 2.47 32.42
C ILE A 10 78.18 2.86 31.11
N ARG A 11 78.74 2.53 29.94
CA ARG A 11 78.13 2.87 28.64
C ARG A 11 77.12 1.86 28.11
N SER A 12 77.08 0.61 28.62
CA SER A 12 76.07 -0.38 28.23
C SER A 12 74.78 -0.23 29.06
N ASN A 13 74.89 0.12 30.35
CA ASN A 13 73.74 0.21 31.25
C ASN A 13 72.81 1.41 30.98
N GLU A 14 73.29 2.49 30.35
CA GLU A 14 72.43 3.61 29.93
C GLU A 14 71.70 3.35 28.59
N MET A 15 72.22 2.44 27.76
CA MET A 15 71.60 2.10 26.47
C MET A 15 70.45 1.09 26.63
N GLU A 16 70.45 0.32 27.72
CA GLU A 16 69.39 -0.64 28.05
C GLU A 16 68.14 0.00 28.70
N GLU A 17 68.20 1.26 29.14
CA GLU A 17 67.04 1.96 29.71
C GLU A 17 66.16 2.65 28.65
N VAL A 18 66.64 2.76 27.40
CA VAL A 18 65.95 3.43 26.29
C VAL A 18 65.05 2.45 25.49
N VAL A 19 65.19 1.14 25.66
CA VAL A 19 64.57 0.14 24.77
C VAL A 19 63.16 -0.31 25.23
N GLY A 20 62.69 0.09 26.41
CA GLY A 20 61.50 -0.52 27.02
C GLY A 20 60.16 0.18 26.85
N ASN A 21 60.11 1.49 26.60
CA ASN A 21 58.87 2.25 26.78
C ASN A 21 58.23 2.59 25.42
N ILE A 22 57.09 1.95 25.13
CA ILE A 22 56.26 2.29 23.97
C ILE A 22 55.98 3.80 24.02
N PRO A 23 56.39 4.58 23.01
CA PRO A 23 56.28 6.03 23.07
C PRO A 23 54.81 6.43 23.19
N VAL A 24 54.51 7.22 24.23
CA VAL A 24 53.14 7.67 24.58
C VAL A 24 52.42 8.39 23.44
N TRP A 25 53.16 8.99 22.51
CA TRP A 25 52.58 9.63 21.33
C TRP A 25 51.87 8.61 20.41
N ILE A 26 52.44 7.41 20.22
CA ILE A 26 51.82 6.34 19.41
C ILE A 26 50.53 5.85 20.04
N ILE A 27 50.49 5.71 21.38
CA ILE A 27 49.30 5.29 22.12
C ILE A 27 48.18 6.34 21.97
N ARG A 28 48.52 7.63 22.03
CA ARG A 28 47.55 8.74 21.87
C ARG A 28 47.00 8.84 20.44
N TRP A 29 47.81 8.59 19.42
CA TRP A 29 47.29 8.51 18.04
C TRP A 29 46.45 7.26 17.80
N GLY A 30 46.83 6.13 18.40
CA GLY A 30 46.02 4.90 18.32
C GLY A 30 44.62 5.08 18.89
N ILE A 31 44.51 5.64 20.11
CA ILE A 31 43.20 5.86 20.75
C ILE A 31 42.37 6.92 20.01
N THR A 32 42.99 7.97 19.46
CA THR A 32 42.26 8.99 18.69
C THR A 32 41.74 8.47 17.37
N VAL A 33 42.54 7.66 16.65
CA VAL A 33 42.08 6.99 15.42
C VAL A 33 40.95 6.01 15.73
N LEU A 34 41.09 5.20 16.78
CA LEU A 34 40.04 4.25 17.20
C LEU A 34 38.75 4.98 17.60
N PHE A 35 38.86 6.07 18.36
CA PHE A 35 37.72 6.89 18.74
C PHE A 35 37.07 7.57 17.53
N ALA A 36 37.87 8.09 16.59
CA ALA A 36 37.36 8.70 15.37
C ALA A 36 36.57 7.69 14.52
N VAL A 37 37.07 6.46 14.38
CA VAL A 37 36.37 5.38 13.67
C VAL A 37 35.05 5.03 14.38
N ALA A 38 35.04 4.96 15.71
CA ALA A 38 33.82 4.69 16.48
C ALA A 38 32.77 5.81 16.31
N VAL A 39 33.19 7.08 16.40
CA VAL A 39 32.31 8.24 16.17
C VAL A 39 31.80 8.25 14.74
N LEU A 40 32.65 7.97 13.75
CA LEU A 40 32.24 7.87 12.36
C LEU A 40 31.17 6.79 12.17
N GLY A 41 31.34 5.62 12.79
CA GLY A 41 30.33 4.55 12.78
C GLY A 41 29.00 4.98 13.39
N LEU A 42 29.02 5.71 14.51
CA LEU A 42 27.82 6.27 15.14
C LEU A 42 27.13 7.32 14.26
N LEU A 43 27.89 8.18 13.58
CA LEU A 43 27.35 9.15 12.63
C LEU A 43 26.68 8.46 11.44
N ILE A 44 27.30 7.42 10.88
CA ILE A 44 26.70 6.62 9.80
C ILE A 44 25.42 5.94 10.28
N ALA A 45 25.45 5.29 11.46
CA ALA A 45 24.26 4.67 12.04
C ALA A 45 23.14 5.67 12.35
N ASN A 46 23.48 6.93 12.62
CA ASN A 46 22.50 8.00 12.80
C ASN A 46 21.89 8.45 11.47
N LEU A 47 22.69 8.47 10.39
CA LEU A 47 22.25 8.91 9.06
C LEU A 47 21.39 7.86 8.34
N VAL A 48 21.69 6.57 8.48
CA VAL A 48 20.94 5.50 7.81
C VAL A 48 19.59 5.27 8.49
N ARG A 49 18.51 5.58 7.77
CA ARG A 49 17.12 5.32 8.17
C ARG A 49 16.75 3.88 7.86
N TYR A 50 16.21 3.16 8.85
CA TYR A 50 15.74 1.80 8.67
C TYR A 50 14.31 1.70 9.20
N PRO A 51 13.34 2.12 8.37
CA PRO A 51 11.96 2.21 8.80
C PRO A 51 11.44 0.83 9.18
N ASP A 52 10.58 0.83 10.18
CA ASP A 52 9.92 -0.37 10.65
C ASP A 52 8.62 -0.55 9.87
N MET A 53 8.47 -1.68 9.19
CA MET A 53 7.36 -1.95 8.27
C MET A 53 6.53 -3.12 8.77
N LEU A 54 5.21 -3.03 8.62
CA LEU A 54 4.25 -4.08 8.92
C LEU A 54 3.63 -4.58 7.61
N HIS A 55 3.86 -5.85 7.30
CA HIS A 55 3.23 -6.49 6.16
C HIS A 55 1.75 -6.77 6.44
N ALA A 56 0.94 -6.50 5.44
CA ALA A 56 -0.51 -6.54 5.49
C ALA A 56 -1.04 -7.00 4.12
N THR A 57 -2.29 -7.42 4.08
CA THR A 57 -3.00 -7.75 2.83
C THR A 57 -3.88 -6.57 2.46
N VAL A 58 -3.95 -6.23 1.17
CA VAL A 58 -4.78 -5.13 0.67
C VAL A 58 -5.89 -5.65 -0.23
N LEU A 59 -7.05 -5.03 -0.10
CA LEU A 59 -8.18 -5.17 -0.99
C LEU A 59 -8.57 -3.78 -1.47
N MET A 60 -8.39 -3.51 -2.75
CA MET A 60 -8.85 -2.31 -3.41
C MET A 60 -10.12 -2.65 -4.20
N GLN A 61 -11.20 -1.93 -3.95
CA GLN A 61 -12.46 -2.12 -4.66
C GLN A 61 -12.99 -0.79 -5.18
N SER A 62 -13.61 -0.81 -6.35
CA SER A 62 -14.31 0.37 -6.84
C SER A 62 -15.44 0.75 -5.88
N GLU A 63 -15.51 2.03 -5.48
CA GLU A 63 -16.57 2.54 -4.59
C GLU A 63 -17.97 2.31 -5.18
N ASN A 64 -18.07 2.36 -6.52
CA ASN A 64 -19.31 2.12 -7.24
C ASN A 64 -19.19 0.86 -8.09
N GLN A 65 -19.97 -0.16 -7.74
CA GLN A 65 -20.11 -1.39 -8.54
C GLN A 65 -21.11 -1.19 -9.68
N PRO A 66 -20.99 -1.91 -10.81
CA PRO A 66 -21.94 -1.82 -11.90
C PRO A 66 -23.36 -2.19 -11.46
N GLY A 67 -24.32 -1.31 -11.77
CA GLY A 67 -25.73 -1.62 -11.62
C GLY A 67 -26.19 -2.62 -12.68
N LYS A 68 -27.01 -3.59 -12.28
CA LYS A 68 -27.63 -4.54 -13.20
C LYS A 68 -29.14 -4.37 -13.18
N VAL A 69 -29.72 -4.07 -14.33
CA VAL A 69 -31.17 -4.10 -14.55
C VAL A 69 -31.49 -5.36 -15.35
N THR A 70 -32.23 -6.28 -14.74
CA THR A 70 -32.66 -7.54 -15.37
C THR A 70 -34.06 -7.42 -15.93
N ILE A 71 -34.26 -7.91 -17.16
CA ILE A 71 -35.56 -7.97 -17.81
C ILE A 71 -35.97 -9.43 -17.85
N ARG A 72 -36.97 -9.79 -17.05
CA ARG A 72 -37.56 -11.14 -17.04
C ARG A 72 -38.85 -11.13 -17.86
N ARG A 73 -38.99 -12.08 -18.78
CA ARG A 73 -40.25 -12.40 -19.44
C ARG A 73 -41.11 -13.14 -18.43
N THR A 74 -42.15 -12.47 -17.91
CA THR A 74 -43.00 -13.02 -16.84
C THR A 74 -44.02 -14.04 -17.35
N ASP A 75 -44.34 -14.10 -18.64
CA ASP A 75 -45.21 -15.14 -19.20
C ASP A 75 -44.90 -15.36 -20.69
N GLU A 76 -44.92 -16.61 -21.15
CA GLU A 76 -44.79 -16.98 -22.57
C GLU A 76 -45.93 -16.42 -23.45
N ASN A 77 -47.05 -15.99 -22.84
CA ASN A 77 -48.26 -15.49 -23.50
C ASN A 77 -48.56 -13.99 -23.27
N ALA A 78 -47.72 -13.27 -22.53
CA ALA A 78 -47.90 -11.83 -22.37
C ALA A 78 -47.03 -11.09 -23.39
N ASN A 79 -47.68 -10.49 -24.40
CA ASN A 79 -47.06 -9.63 -25.41
C ASN A 79 -46.62 -8.29 -24.77
N PHE A 80 -45.71 -8.33 -23.79
CA PHE A 80 -45.09 -7.14 -23.25
C PHE A 80 -44.26 -6.48 -24.34
N LYS A 81 -44.64 -5.27 -24.75
CA LYS A 81 -43.86 -4.48 -25.71
C LYS A 81 -42.81 -3.70 -24.94
N PHE A 82 -41.55 -4.09 -25.11
CA PHE A 82 -40.40 -3.37 -24.58
C PHE A 82 -39.93 -2.35 -25.62
N ASN A 83 -39.88 -1.08 -25.23
CA ASN A 83 -39.25 -0.04 -26.02
C ASN A 83 -37.99 0.46 -25.30
N TYR A 84 -36.85 0.24 -25.93
CA TYR A 84 -35.53 0.59 -25.41
C TYR A 84 -35.20 2.02 -25.81
N LEU A 85 -34.94 2.86 -24.82
CA LEU A 85 -34.60 4.27 -25.03
C LEU A 85 -33.08 4.50 -25.12
N VAL A 86 -32.30 3.47 -24.78
CA VAL A 86 -30.84 3.52 -24.67
C VAL A 86 -30.17 2.42 -25.49
N LYS A 87 -28.95 2.70 -25.98
CA LYS A 87 -28.10 1.76 -26.73
C LYS A 87 -26.81 1.46 -25.95
N SER A 88 -26.20 0.31 -26.26
CA SER A 88 -24.86 -0.01 -25.74
C SER A 88 -23.87 1.09 -26.14
N GLY A 89 -23.21 1.68 -25.15
CA GLY A 89 -22.27 2.78 -25.32
C GLY A 89 -22.78 4.14 -24.84
N ASP A 90 -24.09 4.29 -24.64
CA ASP A 90 -24.69 5.55 -24.19
C ASP A 90 -24.29 5.88 -22.76
N GLN A 91 -24.20 7.18 -22.46
CA GLN A 91 -23.90 7.67 -21.12
C GLN A 91 -25.19 8.19 -20.48
N VAL A 92 -25.48 7.72 -19.27
CA VAL A 92 -26.70 8.05 -18.52
C VAL A 92 -26.39 8.65 -17.15
N VAL A 93 -27.37 9.38 -16.61
CA VAL A 93 -27.36 9.98 -15.27
C VAL A 93 -28.48 9.39 -14.41
N PRO A 94 -28.40 9.49 -13.07
CA PRO A 94 -29.46 9.04 -12.18
C PRO A 94 -30.82 9.67 -12.57
N GLY A 95 -31.84 8.82 -12.74
CA GLY A 95 -33.18 9.24 -13.16
C GLY A 95 -33.48 9.03 -14.66
N ASP A 96 -32.48 8.77 -15.49
CA ASP A 96 -32.70 8.51 -16.91
C ASP A 96 -33.50 7.22 -17.12
N THR A 97 -34.47 7.27 -18.04
CA THR A 97 -35.30 6.11 -18.40
C THR A 97 -34.54 5.21 -19.39
N LEU A 98 -34.25 3.99 -18.97
CA LEU A 98 -33.56 2.99 -19.78
C LEU A 98 -34.51 2.30 -20.77
N LEU A 99 -35.69 1.93 -20.28
CA LEU A 99 -36.71 1.27 -21.09
C LEU A 99 -38.11 1.58 -20.59
N THR A 100 -39.08 1.37 -21.48
CA THR A 100 -40.50 1.38 -21.16
C THR A 100 -41.10 0.00 -21.45
N ARG A 101 -41.93 -0.49 -20.53
CA ARG A 101 -42.69 -1.72 -20.69
C ARG A 101 -44.18 -1.37 -20.65
N TYR A 102 -44.87 -1.61 -21.76
CA TYR A 102 -46.33 -1.52 -21.81
C TYR A 102 -46.95 -2.86 -21.40
N ASP A 103 -47.86 -2.83 -20.43
CA ASP A 103 -48.66 -3.99 -20.03
C ASP A 103 -50.08 -3.88 -20.60
N PRO A 104 -50.45 -4.71 -21.59
CA PRO A 104 -51.78 -4.67 -22.17
C PRO A 104 -52.90 -5.15 -21.22
N LYS A 105 -52.57 -5.83 -20.12
CA LYS A 105 -53.57 -6.30 -19.14
C LYS A 105 -54.01 -5.19 -18.19
N THR A 106 -53.11 -4.26 -17.87
CA THR A 106 -53.37 -3.16 -16.93
C THR A 106 -53.51 -1.80 -17.62
N ASP A 107 -53.26 -1.72 -18.93
CA ASP A 107 -53.22 -0.49 -19.75
C ASP A 107 -52.27 0.57 -19.15
N GLN A 108 -51.13 0.10 -18.63
CA GLN A 108 -50.15 0.95 -17.95
C GLN A 108 -48.76 0.82 -18.56
N ASN A 109 -48.06 1.96 -18.61
CA ASN A 109 -46.64 2.03 -18.97
C ASN A 109 -45.79 2.02 -17.70
N TYR A 110 -44.87 1.07 -17.62
CA TYR A 110 -43.85 1.02 -16.58
C TYR A 110 -42.53 1.55 -17.14
N TYR A 111 -41.92 2.47 -16.40
CA TYR A 111 -40.64 3.09 -16.74
C TYR A 111 -39.56 2.48 -15.85
N THR A 112 -38.49 1.99 -16.48
CA THR A 112 -37.32 1.53 -15.74
C THR A 112 -36.26 2.60 -15.80
N ILE A 113 -35.98 3.23 -14.66
CA ILE A 113 -34.97 4.28 -14.53
C ILE A 113 -33.67 3.72 -13.97
N THR A 114 -32.54 4.37 -14.27
CA THR A 114 -31.26 4.07 -13.61
C THR A 114 -31.10 4.87 -12.32
N PRO A 115 -30.75 4.25 -11.18
CA PRO A 115 -30.42 4.99 -9.94
C PRO A 115 -29.01 5.59 -9.96
N MET A 116 -28.19 5.27 -10.97
CA MET A 116 -26.78 5.65 -11.03
C MET A 116 -26.37 6.15 -12.43
N GLY A 117 -25.37 7.03 -12.47
CA GLY A 117 -24.79 7.50 -13.73
C GLY A 117 -23.67 6.59 -14.22
N GLY A 118 -23.57 6.36 -15.53
CA GLY A 118 -22.59 5.45 -16.09
C GLY A 118 -22.72 5.23 -17.59
N LYS A 119 -21.90 4.32 -18.12
CA LYS A 119 -21.97 3.86 -19.51
C LYS A 119 -22.79 2.57 -19.59
N ILE A 120 -23.66 2.50 -20.60
CA ILE A 120 -24.59 1.38 -20.77
C ILE A 120 -23.94 0.25 -21.57
N TYR A 121 -24.12 -0.98 -21.10
CA TYR A 121 -23.81 -2.19 -21.86
C TYR A 121 -25.01 -3.13 -21.83
N ILE A 122 -25.50 -3.52 -23.01
CA ILE A 122 -26.63 -4.43 -23.15
C ILE A 122 -26.12 -5.81 -23.54
N THR A 123 -26.48 -6.84 -22.77
CA THR A 123 -26.12 -8.24 -23.03
C THR A 123 -27.37 -9.12 -23.04
N LYS A 124 -27.38 -10.19 -23.83
CA LYS A 124 -28.45 -11.21 -23.75
C LYS A 124 -28.40 -11.91 -22.41
N GLY A 125 -29.55 -12.11 -21.78
CA GLY A 125 -29.64 -12.90 -20.56
C GLY A 125 -29.52 -14.39 -20.90
N ILE A 126 -28.77 -15.13 -20.09
CA ILE A 126 -28.70 -16.60 -20.18
C ILE A 126 -29.24 -17.13 -18.86
N ASP A 127 -30.36 -17.85 -18.92
CA ASP A 127 -30.99 -18.50 -17.78
C ASP A 127 -31.43 -19.90 -18.19
N GLN A 128 -31.47 -20.84 -17.24
CA GLN A 128 -31.85 -22.24 -17.47
C GLN A 128 -33.26 -22.37 -18.07
N LYS A 129 -34.14 -21.40 -17.79
CA LYS A 129 -35.50 -21.33 -18.31
C LYS A 129 -35.65 -20.41 -19.53
N ASN A 130 -34.57 -19.82 -20.04
CA ASN A 130 -34.56 -18.86 -21.16
C ASN A 130 -35.53 -17.66 -20.99
N THR A 131 -35.92 -17.34 -19.75
CA THR A 131 -36.86 -16.25 -19.41
C THR A 131 -36.21 -14.87 -19.33
N LEU A 132 -34.89 -14.80 -19.45
CA LEU A 132 -34.11 -13.57 -19.34
C LEU A 132 -33.76 -13.09 -20.75
N ASP A 133 -34.55 -12.15 -21.28
CA ASP A 133 -34.34 -11.63 -22.64
C ASP A 133 -33.06 -10.80 -22.75
N GLN A 134 -32.92 -9.79 -21.89
CA GLN A 134 -31.81 -8.85 -21.91
C GLN A 134 -31.44 -8.34 -20.51
N ILE A 135 -30.18 -7.99 -20.36
CA ILE A 135 -29.59 -7.40 -19.17
C ILE A 135 -28.97 -6.06 -19.59
N ILE A 136 -29.34 -4.99 -18.90
CA ILE A 136 -28.74 -3.67 -19.06
C ILE A 136 -27.80 -3.44 -17.88
N TRP A 137 -26.52 -3.28 -18.17
CA TRP A 137 -25.48 -2.92 -17.21
C TRP A 137 -25.25 -1.42 -17.26
N VAL A 138 -25.21 -0.78 -16.09
CA VAL A 138 -24.82 0.62 -15.94
C VAL A 138 -23.46 0.63 -15.23
N VAL A 139 -22.40 0.91 -15.97
CA VAL A 139 -21.03 0.91 -15.45
C VAL A 139 -20.62 2.34 -15.08
N PRO A 140 -20.44 2.66 -13.79
CA PRO A 140 -20.11 4.02 -13.36
C PRO A 140 -18.69 4.41 -13.81
N LYS A 141 -18.50 5.69 -14.13
CA LYS A 141 -17.16 6.29 -14.39
C LYS A 141 -16.43 6.62 -13.07
N SER A 142 -16.58 5.81 -12.03
CA SER A 142 -15.93 6.11 -10.75
C SER A 142 -14.42 5.91 -10.86
N SER A 143 -13.67 6.94 -10.51
CA SER A 143 -12.20 6.86 -10.33
C SER A 143 -11.80 6.65 -8.87
N ARG A 144 -12.78 6.60 -7.96
CA ARG A 144 -12.54 6.41 -6.53
C ARG A 144 -12.58 4.93 -6.19
N ALA A 145 -11.51 4.49 -5.54
CA ALA A 145 -11.39 3.16 -5.00
C ALA A 145 -11.43 3.24 -3.47
N GLU A 146 -12.16 2.32 -2.86
CA GLU A 146 -12.09 2.06 -1.44
C GLU A 146 -10.97 1.05 -1.19
N ILE A 147 -9.96 1.43 -0.41
CA ILE A 147 -8.78 0.60 -0.13
C ILE A 147 -8.83 0.16 1.32
N LYS A 148 -8.89 -1.15 1.52
CA LYS A 148 -8.92 -1.82 2.82
C LYS A 148 -7.63 -2.58 3.02
N VAL A 149 -6.97 -2.33 4.14
CA VAL A 149 -5.75 -3.04 4.54
C VAL A 149 -6.06 -3.88 5.77
N LYS A 150 -5.79 -5.18 5.67
CA LYS A 150 -5.89 -6.17 6.74
C LYS A 150 -4.51 -6.48 7.29
N TYR A 151 -4.32 -6.30 8.59
CA TYR A 151 -3.03 -6.54 9.23
C TYR A 151 -3.19 -7.29 10.55
N ASN A 152 -2.18 -8.09 10.87
CA ASN A 152 -2.18 -8.94 12.06
C ASN A 152 -2.15 -8.10 13.36
N SER A 153 -2.80 -8.60 14.41
CA SER A 153 -2.78 -8.01 15.77
C SER A 153 -1.38 -7.84 16.35
N LYS A 154 -0.39 -8.65 15.93
CA LYS A 154 1.00 -8.50 16.33
C LYS A 154 1.54 -7.14 15.87
N ARG A 155 1.75 -6.23 16.83
CA ARG A 155 2.19 -4.83 16.63
C ARG A 155 1.11 -3.89 16.08
N ALA A 156 -0.16 -4.32 16.08
CA ALA A 156 -1.28 -3.46 15.68
C ALA A 156 -1.38 -2.16 16.49
N GLY A 157 -0.97 -2.17 17.77
CA GLY A 157 -0.93 -0.97 18.61
C GLY A 157 0.04 0.13 18.13
N ASN A 158 0.93 -0.18 17.20
CA ASN A 158 1.84 0.80 16.59
C ASN A 158 1.28 1.43 15.31
N VAL A 159 0.15 0.93 14.81
CA VAL A 159 -0.50 1.46 13.62
C VAL A 159 -1.30 2.71 13.98
N LYS A 160 -1.07 3.80 13.25
CA LYS A 160 -1.69 5.11 13.50
C LYS A 160 -2.15 5.74 12.20
N VAL A 161 -3.24 6.50 12.30
CA VAL A 161 -3.73 7.35 11.20
C VAL A 161 -2.62 8.30 10.75
N GLY A 162 -2.48 8.47 9.43
CA GLY A 162 -1.45 9.29 8.79
C GLY A 162 -0.13 8.57 8.47
N GLN A 163 0.03 7.30 8.86
CA GLN A 163 1.19 6.51 8.44
C GLN A 163 1.13 6.21 6.94
N SER A 164 2.30 6.23 6.29
CA SER A 164 2.44 5.87 4.88
C SER A 164 2.25 4.37 4.68
N VAL A 165 1.57 4.02 3.60
CA VAL A 165 1.33 2.64 3.18
C VAL A 165 1.81 2.49 1.74
N LYS A 166 2.64 1.49 1.50
CA LYS A 166 3.00 1.05 0.15
C LYS A 166 2.11 -0.13 -0.21
N ILE A 167 1.50 -0.10 -1.39
CA ILE A 167 0.54 -1.10 -1.84
C ILE A 167 1.08 -1.74 -3.10
N GLU A 168 1.29 -3.04 -3.09
CA GLU A 168 1.66 -3.84 -4.26
C GLU A 168 0.44 -4.64 -4.70
N LEU A 169 -0.01 -4.42 -5.93
CA LEU A 169 -1.19 -5.10 -6.48
C LEU A 169 -0.75 -6.38 -7.21
N SER A 170 -1.45 -7.49 -6.98
CA SER A 170 -1.13 -8.77 -7.61
C SER A 170 -1.33 -8.75 -9.13
N ASP A 171 -2.32 -7.99 -9.62
CA ASP A 171 -2.59 -7.82 -11.06
C ASP A 171 -1.52 -6.98 -11.77
N PHE A 172 -0.69 -6.24 -11.02
CA PHE A 172 0.34 -5.32 -11.53
C PHE A 172 1.68 -5.60 -10.85
N PRO A 173 2.49 -6.54 -11.39
CA PRO A 173 3.73 -6.98 -10.77
C PRO A 173 4.69 -5.85 -10.42
N SER A 174 5.27 -5.90 -9.21
CA SER A 174 6.09 -4.83 -8.64
C SER A 174 7.42 -4.60 -9.39
N ASN A 175 7.90 -5.58 -10.15
CA ASN A 175 9.08 -5.44 -11.01
C ASN A 175 8.84 -4.53 -12.23
N GLU A 176 7.60 -4.39 -12.69
CA GLU A 176 7.24 -3.56 -13.86
C GLU A 176 6.52 -2.28 -13.48
N TYR A 177 5.63 -2.36 -12.49
CA TYR A 177 4.75 -1.26 -12.09
C TYR A 177 5.16 -0.63 -10.77
N GLY A 178 5.95 -1.31 -9.93
CA GLY A 178 6.28 -0.84 -8.59
C GLY A 178 5.10 -0.94 -7.62
N PHE A 179 4.91 0.08 -6.79
CA PHE A 179 3.87 0.14 -5.75
C PHE A 179 3.04 1.42 -5.85
N LEU A 180 1.84 1.41 -5.26
CA LEU A 180 1.04 2.62 -5.02
C LEU A 180 1.35 3.18 -3.63
N GLU A 181 1.37 4.50 -3.52
CA GLU A 181 1.55 5.19 -2.24
C GLU A 181 0.22 5.76 -1.71
N GLY A 182 -0.07 5.46 -0.45
CA GLY A 182 -1.20 6.03 0.27
C GLY A 182 -0.88 6.31 1.73
N THR A 183 -1.89 6.79 2.45
CA THR A 183 -1.82 7.05 3.89
C THR A 183 -3.03 6.43 4.60
N ILE A 184 -2.82 5.95 5.82
CA ILE A 184 -3.92 5.44 6.64
C ILE A 184 -4.87 6.59 6.94
N SER A 185 -6.10 6.50 6.45
CA SER A 185 -7.15 7.51 6.66
C SER A 185 -7.94 7.23 7.93
N SER A 186 -8.25 5.96 8.22
CA SER A 186 -8.93 5.55 9.44
C SER A 186 -8.65 4.09 9.80
N ILE A 187 -8.79 3.75 11.07
CA ILE A 187 -8.62 2.39 11.59
C ILE A 187 -9.96 1.97 12.19
N LEU A 188 -10.47 0.80 11.80
CA LEU A 188 -11.72 0.30 12.36
C LEU A 188 -11.51 -0.23 13.78
N PRO A 189 -12.42 0.10 14.73
CA PRO A 189 -12.34 -0.38 16.11
C PRO A 189 -12.85 -1.82 16.26
N VAL A 190 -12.69 -2.66 15.23
CA VAL A 190 -13.14 -4.05 15.21
C VAL A 190 -12.04 -4.96 14.67
N GLN A 191 -11.94 -6.15 15.25
CA GLN A 191 -11.09 -7.23 14.76
C GLN A 191 -11.97 -8.29 14.13
N MET A 192 -11.59 -8.78 12.95
CA MET A 192 -12.23 -9.90 12.27
C MET A 192 -11.16 -10.96 12.02
N ASP A 193 -11.42 -12.20 12.42
CA ASP A 193 -10.48 -13.33 12.25
C ASP A 193 -9.07 -13.08 12.81
N GLY A 194 -8.95 -12.26 13.86
CA GLY A 194 -7.66 -11.91 14.48
C GLY A 194 -6.86 -10.83 13.75
N GLU A 195 -7.44 -10.24 12.70
CA GLU A 195 -6.87 -9.14 11.93
C GLU A 195 -7.61 -7.83 12.21
N HIS A 196 -6.87 -6.72 12.14
CA HIS A 196 -7.43 -5.37 12.14
C HIS A 196 -7.65 -4.89 10.71
N LEU A 197 -8.63 -4.01 10.54
CA LEU A 197 -8.90 -3.34 9.26
C LEU A 197 -8.58 -1.85 9.36
N ALA A 198 -7.84 -1.34 8.39
CA ALA A 198 -7.65 0.10 8.19
C ALA A 198 -8.06 0.50 6.76
N TYR A 199 -8.53 1.72 6.62
CA TYR A 199 -8.73 2.35 5.32
C TYR A 199 -7.51 3.16 4.93
N VAL A 200 -7.20 3.14 3.64
CA VAL A 200 -6.09 3.88 3.05
C VAL A 200 -6.63 4.81 1.98
N GLU A 201 -6.12 6.04 1.95
CA GLU A 201 -6.36 7.00 0.88
C GLU A 201 -5.08 7.15 0.05
N LEU A 202 -5.20 7.08 -1.28
CA LEU A 202 -4.07 7.31 -2.17
C LEU A 202 -3.65 8.77 -2.12
N ASN A 203 -2.35 9.01 -2.26
CA ASN A 203 -1.81 10.37 -2.27
C ASN A 203 -2.24 11.19 -3.51
N GLN A 204 -2.75 10.51 -4.54
CA GLN A 204 -3.14 11.09 -5.82
C GLN A 204 -4.54 10.64 -6.22
N LYS A 205 -5.28 11.51 -6.94
CA LYS A 205 -6.62 11.19 -7.47
C LYS A 205 -6.59 10.16 -8.61
N LYS A 206 -5.47 10.10 -9.34
CA LYS A 206 -5.20 9.09 -10.36
C LYS A 206 -4.42 7.94 -9.71
N ILE A 207 -4.63 6.72 -10.21
CA ILE A 207 -3.92 5.55 -9.74
C ILE A 207 -2.59 5.47 -10.50
N ILE A 208 -1.60 6.20 -9.99
CA ILE A 208 -0.25 6.27 -10.54
C ILE A 208 0.70 5.55 -9.59
N THR A 209 1.49 4.63 -10.14
CA THR A 209 2.47 3.84 -9.39
C THR A 209 3.79 4.57 -9.19
N SER A 210 4.67 4.02 -8.35
CA SER A 210 6.02 4.55 -8.09
C SER A 210 6.88 4.67 -9.36
N GLU A 211 6.60 3.82 -10.36
CA GLU A 211 7.23 3.86 -11.70
C GLU A 211 6.55 4.84 -12.65
N ASN A 212 5.70 5.73 -12.13
CA ASN A 212 4.95 6.74 -12.87
C ASN A 212 4.08 6.15 -13.99
N ARG A 213 3.54 4.94 -13.77
CA ARG A 213 2.58 4.28 -14.66
C ARG A 213 1.16 4.51 -14.17
N GLU A 214 0.29 4.97 -15.05
CA GLU A 214 -1.16 5.07 -14.77
C GLU A 214 -1.80 3.70 -15.06
N ILE A 215 -2.47 3.12 -14.05
CA ILE A 215 -3.15 1.82 -14.17
C ILE A 215 -4.68 1.99 -14.11
N PRO A 216 -5.46 1.17 -14.85
CA PRO A 216 -6.91 1.24 -14.81
C PRO A 216 -7.46 0.69 -13.50
N LEU A 217 -8.50 1.34 -12.93
CA LEU A 217 -9.23 0.79 -11.78
C LEU A 217 -10.08 -0.41 -12.21
N LEU A 218 -9.78 -1.59 -11.66
CA LEU A 218 -10.61 -2.79 -11.81
C LEU A 218 -11.66 -2.86 -10.68
N PRO A 219 -12.76 -3.62 -10.84
CA PRO A 219 -13.81 -3.70 -9.83
C PRO A 219 -13.31 -4.15 -8.46
N VAL A 220 -12.38 -5.12 -8.47
CA VAL A 220 -11.71 -5.69 -7.31
C VAL A 220 -10.25 -5.93 -7.69
N MET A 221 -9.34 -5.56 -6.81
CA MET A 221 -7.91 -5.83 -6.91
C MET A 221 -7.40 -6.25 -5.54
N GLU A 222 -6.55 -7.25 -5.52
CA GLU A 222 -5.93 -7.79 -4.30
C GLU A 222 -4.41 -7.62 -4.35
N GLY A 223 -3.77 -7.71 -3.20
CA GLY A 223 -2.31 -7.67 -3.11
C GLY A 223 -1.79 -7.58 -1.69
N SER A 224 -0.55 -7.09 -1.57
CA SER A 224 0.12 -6.86 -0.30
C SER A 224 0.26 -5.37 -0.02
N ALA A 225 0.36 -5.02 1.26
CA ALA A 225 0.66 -3.67 1.70
C ALA A 225 1.73 -3.68 2.79
N GLU A 226 2.54 -2.63 2.80
CA GLU A 226 3.53 -2.37 3.84
C GLU A 226 3.19 -1.06 4.53
N ILE A 227 2.80 -1.14 5.81
CA ILE A 227 2.54 0.03 6.65
C ILE A 227 3.84 0.46 7.31
N VAL A 228 4.26 1.71 7.09
CA VAL A 228 5.45 2.29 7.70
C VAL A 228 5.14 2.76 9.12
N LEU A 229 5.54 1.96 10.13
CA LEU A 229 5.24 2.21 11.55
C LEU A 229 6.06 3.35 12.14
N SER A 230 7.34 3.43 11.80
CA SER A 230 8.24 4.48 12.29
C SER A 230 9.40 4.73 11.35
N ASN A 231 9.82 6.00 11.28
CA ASN A 231 10.97 6.44 10.48
C ASN A 231 12.22 6.65 11.35
N ARG A 232 12.58 5.62 12.13
CA ARG A 232 13.73 5.67 13.04
C ARG A 232 15.04 5.34 12.31
N SER A 233 16.14 5.97 12.73
CA SER A 233 17.48 5.57 12.28
C SER A 233 17.95 4.30 12.98
N ILE A 234 18.98 3.65 12.42
CA ILE A 234 19.59 2.47 13.05
C ILE A 234 20.08 2.81 14.47
N PHE A 235 20.69 3.98 14.65
CA PHE A 235 21.09 4.46 15.98
C PHE A 235 19.90 4.54 16.95
N GLN A 236 18.79 5.16 16.54
CA GLN A 236 17.59 5.21 17.38
C GLN A 236 16.96 3.83 17.62
N ARG A 237 17.11 2.88 16.70
CA ARG A 237 16.59 1.52 16.86
C ARG A 237 17.39 0.71 17.89
N ILE A 238 18.71 0.89 17.93
CA ILE A 238 19.61 0.17 18.86
C ILE A 238 19.65 0.86 20.22
N PHE A 239 19.80 2.19 20.25
CA PHE A 239 20.03 2.95 21.47
C PHE A 239 18.79 3.66 22.01
N GLY A 240 17.70 3.74 21.24
CA GLY A 240 16.51 4.50 21.64
C GLY A 240 15.81 3.97 22.89
N SER A 241 15.95 2.68 23.23
CA SER A 241 15.42 2.13 24.49
C SER A 241 16.22 2.51 25.71
N MET A 242 17.43 3.08 25.56
CA MET A 242 18.25 3.54 26.69
C MET A 242 18.04 5.02 27.01
N PHE A 243 17.47 5.79 26.07
CA PHE A 243 17.23 7.23 26.21
C PHE A 243 15.77 7.57 26.49
N ASN A 244 14.94 6.57 26.78
CA ASN A 244 13.49 6.67 26.85
C ASN A 244 12.94 5.85 28.01
#